data_AF-A0A947TJ30-F1
#
_entry.id   AF-A0A947TJ30-F1
#
_cell.length_a   1.000
_cell.length_b   1.000
_cell.length_c   1.000
_cell.angle_alpha   90.00
_cell.angle_beta   90.00
_cell.angle_gamma   90.00
#
_symmetry.space_group_name_H-M   'P 1'
#
loop_
_entity.id
_entity.type
_entity.pdbx_description
1 polymer ?
#
loop_
_entity_poly.entity_id
_entity_poly.type
_entity_poly.pdbx_seq_one_letter_code
_entity_poly.pdbx_strand_id
1 'polypeptide(L)' 'MKINIEGGEYEILPRILATGLINKIKHLQIQFHDVGPNAKTQMENICSELAKTHRPRYQYKFVWEGWELR' A
#
# COMPACT_ATOMS: atom_id res chain seq x y z
N MET A 1 6.82 -1.72 8.69
CA MET A 1 5.42 -1.46 9.09
C MET A 1 4.52 -2.49 8.43
N LYS A 2 3.49 -2.98 9.12
CA LYS A 2 2.48 -3.90 8.58
C LYS A 2 1.10 -3.23 8.64
N ILE A 3 0.33 -3.31 7.56
CA ILE A 3 -1.06 -2.83 7.48
C ILE A 3 -1.95 -4.00 7.10
N ASN A 4 -2.94 -4.28 7.93
CA ASN A 4 -4.05 -5.20 7.68
C ASN A 4 -5.20 -4.73 8.58
N ILE A 5 -6.14 -3.98 8.01
CA ILE A 5 -7.18 -3.26 8.75
C ILE A 5 -8.52 -3.24 7.99
N GLU A 6 -8.86 -4.34 7.32
CA GLU A 6 -10.18 -4.61 6.73
C GLU A 6 -10.75 -3.47 5.84
N GLY A 7 -9.90 -2.82 5.03
CA GLY A 7 -10.28 -1.73 4.13
C GLY A 7 -9.84 -0.35 4.61
N GLY A 8 -9.48 -0.18 5.88
CA GLY A 8 -8.92 1.07 6.40
C GLY A 8 -7.60 1.47 5.73
N GLU A 9 -6.93 0.54 5.05
CA GLU A 9 -5.70 0.81 4.29
C GLU A 9 -5.93 1.85 3.18
N TYR A 10 -7.14 1.91 2.62
CA TYR A 10 -7.50 2.85 1.55
C TYR A 10 -7.63 4.30 2.04
N GLU A 11 -7.79 4.52 3.34
CA GLU A 11 -7.79 5.87 3.92
C GLU A 11 -6.38 6.27 4.40
N ILE A 12 -5.70 5.36 5.09
CA ILE A 12 -4.43 5.69 5.74
C ILE A 12 -3.24 5.75 4.77
N LEU A 13 -3.18 4.89 3.76
CA LEU A 13 -2.06 4.84 2.82
C LEU A 13 -1.96 6.13 1.98
N PRO A 14 -3.05 6.66 1.39
CA PRO A 14 -3.00 7.96 0.71
C PRO A 14 -2.51 9.09 1.62
N ARG A 15 -2.88 9.09 2.90
CA ARG A 15 -2.41 10.10 3.86
C ARG A 15 -0.91 9.96 4.18
N ILE A 16 -0.42 8.73 4.35
CA ILE A 16 1.00 8.44 4.56
C ILE A 16 1.84 8.85 3.34
N LEU A 17 1.32 8.61 2.13
CA LEU A 17 1.94 9.04 0.88
C LEU A 17 1.97 10.58 0.78
N ALA A 18 0.83 11.24 0.97
CA ALA A 18 0.69 12.70 0.85
C ALA A 18 1.52 13.49 1.88
N THR A 19 1.76 12.93 3.07
CA THR A 19 2.63 13.54 4.10
C THR A 19 4.12 13.31 3.87
N GLY A 20 4.50 12.44 2.93
CA GLY A 20 5.88 11.98 2.78
C GLY A 20 6.38 11.09 3.91
N LEU A 21 5.52 10.70 4.87
CA LEU A 21 5.87 9.77 5.95
C LEU A 21 6.29 8.41 5.41
N ILE A 22 5.83 8.04 4.21
CA ILE A 22 6.24 6.83 3.51
C ILE A 22 7.77 6.66 3.43
N ASN A 23 8.53 7.76 3.31
CA ASN A 23 9.99 7.74 3.21
C ASN A 23 10.71 7.31 4.50
N LYS A 24 10.00 7.24 5.63
CA LYS A 24 10.54 6.76 6.91
C LYS A 24 10.35 5.24 7.10
N ILE A 25 9.71 4.58 6.13
CA ILE A 25 9.30 3.18 6.25
C ILE A 25 10.19 2.33 5.36
N LYS A 26 11.22 1.70 5.92
CA LYS A 26 12.15 0.87 5.11
C LYS A 26 11.48 -0.36 4.49
N HIS A 27 10.61 -1.03 5.26
CA HIS A 27 9.88 -2.22 4.82
C HIS A 27 8.40 -2.04 5.13
N LEU A 28 7.55 -2.20 4.13
CA LEU A 28 6.11 -2.08 4.23
C LEU A 28 5.46 -3.37 3.75
N GLN A 29 4.59 -3.95 4.58
CA GLN A 29 3.75 -5.08 4.21
C GLN A 29 2.28 -4.67 4.31
N ILE A 30 1.51 -4.92 3.25
CA ILE A 30 0.12 -4.49 3.12
C ILE A 30 -0.74 -5.68 2.71
N GLN A 31 -1.87 -5.87 3.38
CA GLN A 31 -2.98 -6.65 2.84
C GLN A 31 -4.06 -5.67 2.39
N PHE A 32 -4.28 -5.60 1.07
CA PHE A 32 -5.41 -4.90 0.50
C PHE A 32 -6.64 -5.81 0.59
N HIS A 33 -7.78 -5.25 0.98
CA HIS A 33 -9.04 -5.97 1.10
C HIS A 33 -9.97 -5.61 -0.06
N ASP A 34 -10.63 -6.60 -0.66
CA ASP A 34 -11.61 -6.38 -1.72
C ASP A 34 -12.96 -5.96 -1.13
N VAL A 35 -13.04 -4.73 -0.62
CA VAL A 35 -14.20 -4.20 0.14
C VAL A 35 -15.22 -3.47 -0.72
N GLY A 36 -15.11 -3.54 -2.05
CA GLY A 36 -16.09 -2.91 -2.93
C GLY A 36 -15.59 -2.69 -4.37
N PRO A 37 -16.46 -2.18 -5.26
CA PRO A 37 -16.19 -2.11 -6.69
C PRO A 37 -14.96 -1.25 -7.05
N ASN A 38 -14.57 -0.32 -6.18
CA ASN A 38 -13.44 0.58 -6.38
C ASN A 38 -12.14 0.09 -5.70
N ALA A 39 -12.16 -1.02 -4.96
CA ALA A 39 -11.01 -1.50 -4.19
C ALA A 39 -9.79 -1.78 -5.10
N LYS A 40 -10.04 -2.36 -6.28
CA LYS A 40 -9.01 -2.60 -7.30
C LYS A 40 -8.36 -1.30 -7.77
N THR A 41 -9.16 -0.33 -8.20
CA THR A 41 -8.65 0.96 -8.73
C THR A 41 -7.88 1.74 -7.65
N GLN A 42 -8.38 1.75 -6.42
CA GLN A 42 -7.69 2.41 -5.30
C GLN A 42 -6.35 1.73 -4.96
N MET A 43 -6.32 0.40 -4.95
CA MET A 43 -5.09 -0.38 -4.76
C MET A 43 -4.06 -0.03 -5.85
N GLU A 44 -4.47 -0.01 -7.12
CA GLU A 44 -3.59 0.31 -8.25
C GLU A 44 -3.02 1.73 -8.14
N ASN A 45 -3.83 2.71 -7.74
CA ASN A 45 -3.38 4.09 -7.49
C ASN A 45 -2.34 4.14 -6.35
N ILE A 46 -2.61 3.48 -5.23
CA ILE A 46 -1.68 3.42 -4.09
C ILE A 46 -0.37 2.75 -4.51
N CYS A 47 -0.42 1.64 -5.26
CA CYS A 47 0.77 0.95 -5.75
C CYS A 47 1.61 1.83 -6.69
N SER A 48 0.96 2.60 -7.58
CA SER A 48 1.63 3.57 -8.45
C SER A 48 2.39 4.63 -7.65
N GLU A 49 1.77 5.17 -6.60
CA GLU A 49 2.42 6.15 -5.72
C GLU A 49 3.53 5.53 -4.87
N LEU A 50 3.33 4.33 -4.33
CA LEU A 50 4.36 3.58 -3.61
C LEU A 50 5.59 3.31 -4.49
N ALA A 51 5.38 2.99 -5.77
CA ALA A 51 6.47 2.75 -6.72
C ALA A 51 7.38 3.96 -6.97
N LYS A 52 7.00 5.17 -6.54
CA LYS A 52 7.89 6.34 -6.60
C LYS A 52 9.04 6.28 -5.60
N THR A 53 8.84 5.60 -4.47
CA THR A 53 9.79 5.57 -3.34
C THR A 53 10.25 4.16 -3.00
N HIS A 54 9.40 3.16 -3.24
CA HIS A 54 9.63 1.77 -2.91
C HIS A 54 9.78 0.91 -4.18
N ARG A 55 10.33 -0.28 -4.01
CA ARG A 55 10.29 -1.37 -4.97
C ARG A 55 9.43 -2.52 -4.41
N PRO A 56 8.60 -3.18 -5.23
CA PRO A 56 7.87 -4.36 -4.79
C PRO A 56 8.85 -5.54 -4.60
N ARG A 57 8.65 -6.32 -3.55
CA ARG A 57 9.35 -7.59 -3.28
C ARG A 57 8.49 -8.79 -3.67
N TYR A 58 7.20 -8.70 -3.42
CA TYR A 58 6.19 -9.67 -3.81
C TYR A 58 4.83 -8.97 -3.86
N GLN A 59 3.95 -9.43 -4.74
CA GLN A 59 2.61 -8.90 -4.86
C GLN A 59 1.63 -10.05 -5.15
N TYR A 60 0.89 -10.45 -4.12
CA TYR A 60 -0.23 -11.37 -4.22
C TYR A 60 -1.50 -10.58 -4.00
N LYS A 61 -2.17 -10.24 -5.10
CA LYS A 61 -3.34 -9.36 -5.11
C LYS A 61 -4.39 -9.81 -4.10
N PHE A 62 -4.85 -8.86 -3.27
CA PHE A 62 -5.79 -9.09 -2.17
C PHE A 62 -5.39 -10.17 -1.13
N VAL A 63 -4.12 -10.58 -1.12
CA VAL A 63 -3.57 -11.52 -0.13
C VAL A 63 -2.49 -10.80 0.67
N TRP A 64 -1.34 -10.51 0.05
CA TRP A 64 -0.24 -9.76 0.67
C TRP A 64 0.67 -9.14 -0.39
N GLU A 65 1.05 -7.89 -0.14
CA GLU A 65 2.10 -7.20 -0.89
C GLU A 65 3.21 -6.72 0.04
N GLY A 66 4.45 -6.84 -0.43
CA GLY A 66 5.64 -6.41 0.28
C GLY A 66 6.40 -5.39 -0.54
N TRP A 67 6.77 -4.28 0.11
CA TRP A 67 7.43 -3.13 -0.48
C TRP A 67 8.68 -2.77 0.34
N GLU A 68 9.75 -2.39 -0.33
CA GLU A 68 11.02 -2.02 0.28
C GLU A 68 11.48 -0.66 -0.25
N LEU A 69 11.88 0.25 0.63
CA LEU A 69 12.40 1.56 0.26
C LEU A 69 13.66 1.39 -0.60
N ARG A 70 13.76 2.19 -1.67
CA ARG A 70 14.90 2.17 -2.61
C ARG A 70 16.19 2.71 -2.00
#